data_AF-A0A150QEH5-F1
#
_entry.id   AF-A0A150QEH5-F1
#
_cell.length_a   1.000
_cell.length_b   1.000
_cell.length_c   1.000
_cell.angle_alpha   90.00
_cell.angle_beta   90.00
_cell.angle_gamma   90.00
#
_symmetry.space_group_name_H-M   'P 1'
#
loop_
_entity.id
_entity.type
_entity.pdbx_description
1 polymer ?
#
loop_
_entity_poly.entity_id
_entity_poly.type
_entity_poly.pdbx_seq_one_letter_code
_entity_poly.pdbx_strand_id
1 'polypeptide(L)'
;MEHSIFAMEVCARMDPGSVLQRTLHECVQGHCETMSLNQKWHQYRRAQMALLSNLHVLEKGCWDYFDDNARALNDFSMWSRGMTTEEGARRGPSGTPDPYRGQPRYLTFTMAFLLVQGSPTDRMLCAVCDIPKDRLWRRDVFGHILQNLGHVSFASVKSDVIYLIPRDEGWALTAEDLNDPKFHYLRKIV
;
A
#
# COMPACT_ATOMS: atom_id res chain seq x y z
N MET A 1 24.26 11.69 -0.06
CA MET A 1 22.85 11.96 0.32
C MET A 1 22.32 10.65 0.85
N GLU A 2 21.95 10.64 2.12
CA GLU A 2 21.40 9.45 2.80
C GLU A 2 19.88 9.37 2.58
N HIS A 3 19.32 8.19 2.78
CA HIS A 3 17.92 7.90 2.50
C HIS A 3 17.24 7.22 3.67
N SER A 4 15.96 7.53 3.81
CA SER A 4 15.03 6.77 4.62
C SER A 4 14.00 6.13 3.71
N ILE A 5 13.28 5.12 4.20
CA ILE A 5 12.15 4.51 3.50
C ILE A 5 10.90 4.61 4.35
N PHE A 6 9.78 4.87 3.69
CA PHE A 6 8.46 4.51 4.20
C PHE A 6 7.82 3.52 3.23
N ALA A 7 7.22 2.45 3.74
CA ALA A 7 6.41 1.54 2.95
C ALA A 7 5.14 1.18 3.71
N MET A 8 4.04 1.01 2.98
CA MET A 8 2.77 0.52 3.50
C MET A 8 2.12 -0.39 2.46
N GLU A 9 1.69 -1.56 2.91
CA GLU A 9 0.81 -2.43 2.15
C GLU A 9 -0.44 -2.75 2.98
N VAL A 10 -1.59 -2.68 2.34
CA VAL A 10 -2.87 -3.03 2.96
C VAL A 10 -3.61 -4.04 2.11
N CYS A 11 -4.20 -5.03 2.78
CA CYS A 11 -5.12 -5.99 2.19
C CYS A 11 -6.56 -5.56 2.50
N ALA A 12 -7.31 -5.24 1.45
CA ALA A 12 -8.68 -4.78 1.53
C ALA A 12 -9.62 -5.87 1.03
N ARG A 13 -10.73 -6.07 1.75
CA ARG A 13 -11.86 -6.85 1.25
C ARG A 13 -12.56 -6.08 0.13
N MET A 14 -12.90 -6.79 -0.93
CA MET A 14 -13.59 -6.26 -2.09
C MET A 14 -15.10 -6.44 -1.90
N ASP A 15 -15.73 -5.39 -1.38
CA ASP A 15 -17.18 -5.39 -1.18
C ASP A 15 -17.90 -5.10 -2.51
N PRO A 16 -18.98 -5.85 -2.84
CA PRO A 16 -19.77 -5.58 -4.03
C PRO A 16 -20.24 -4.12 -4.10
N GLY A 17 -20.01 -3.46 -5.23
CA GLY A 17 -20.36 -2.05 -5.43
C GLY A 17 -19.41 -1.04 -4.78
N SER A 18 -18.35 -1.48 -4.10
CA SER A 18 -17.32 -0.60 -3.58
C SER A 18 -16.55 0.08 -4.72
N VAL A 19 -16.35 1.39 -4.59
CA VAL A 19 -15.54 2.17 -5.54
C VAL A 19 -14.04 2.10 -5.23
N LEU A 20 -13.65 1.45 -4.12
CA LEU A 20 -12.26 1.42 -3.64
C LEU A 20 -11.32 0.86 -4.71
N GLN A 21 -11.60 -0.34 -5.19
CA GLN A 21 -10.74 -1.00 -6.17
C GLN A 21 -10.59 -0.17 -7.43
N ARG A 22 -11.70 0.26 -8.04
CA ARG A 22 -11.68 1.11 -9.24
C ARG A 22 -10.85 2.36 -9.00
N THR A 23 -11.01 3.01 -7.84
CA THR A 23 -10.24 4.22 -7.49
C THR A 23 -8.75 3.93 -7.39
N LEU A 24 -8.35 2.85 -6.70
CA LEU A 24 -6.95 2.47 -6.56
C LEU A 24 -6.34 2.04 -7.90
N HIS A 25 -7.10 1.29 -8.70
CA HIS A 25 -6.68 0.85 -10.04
C HIS A 25 -6.45 2.05 -10.96
N GLU A 26 -7.38 3.01 -11.00
CA GLU A 26 -7.19 4.27 -11.74
C GLU A 26 -5.98 5.04 -11.22
N CYS A 27 -5.67 4.96 -9.92
CA CYS A 27 -4.48 5.61 -9.37
C CYS A 27 -3.18 4.99 -9.85
N VAL A 28 -3.14 3.66 -9.97
CA VAL A 28 -1.98 2.94 -10.49
C VAL A 28 -1.85 3.15 -12.00
N GLN A 29 -2.95 3.14 -12.76
CA GLN A 29 -2.91 3.35 -14.21
C GLN A 29 -2.52 4.77 -14.60
N GLY A 30 -2.91 5.77 -13.82
CA GLY A 30 -2.52 7.17 -14.05
C GLY A 30 -1.09 7.49 -13.64
N HIS A 31 -0.40 6.58 -12.93
CA HIS A 31 0.97 6.79 -12.47
C HIS A 31 1.96 6.54 -13.59
N CYS A 32 2.83 7.53 -13.85
CA CYS A 32 3.89 7.39 -14.83
C CYS A 32 5.17 8.16 -14.44
N GLU A 33 6.28 7.79 -15.06
CA GLU A 33 7.61 8.35 -14.79
C GLU A 33 7.71 9.85 -15.12
N THR A 34 6.88 10.34 -16.04
CA THR A 34 6.88 11.74 -16.51
C THR A 34 5.99 12.67 -15.70
N MET A 35 5.34 12.18 -14.64
CA MET A 35 4.51 13.00 -13.76
C MET A 35 5.34 14.09 -13.06
N SER A 36 4.83 15.32 -13.10
CA SER A 36 5.29 16.39 -12.23
C SER A 36 5.03 16.06 -10.76
N LEU A 37 5.77 16.71 -9.85
CA LEU A 37 5.61 16.53 -8.40
C LEU A 37 4.18 16.80 -7.93
N ASN A 38 3.49 17.79 -8.52
CA ASN A 38 2.10 18.10 -8.20
C ASN A 38 1.15 16.99 -8.65
N GLN A 39 1.36 16.43 -9.85
CA GLN A 39 0.57 15.29 -10.34
C GLN A 39 0.76 14.06 -9.45
N LYS A 40 2.01 13.74 -9.06
CA LYS A 40 2.30 12.65 -8.12
C LYS A 40 1.57 12.88 -6.80
N TRP A 41 1.64 14.09 -6.24
CA TRP A 41 0.94 14.42 -5.00
C TRP A 41 -0.58 14.20 -5.10
N HIS A 42 -1.22 14.69 -6.17
CA HIS A 42 -2.65 14.45 -6.40
C HIS A 42 -2.97 12.96 -6.50
N GLN A 43 -2.11 12.19 -7.16
CA GLN A 43 -2.33 10.76 -7.39
C GLN A 43 -2.28 9.96 -6.09
N TYR A 44 -1.24 10.19 -5.28
CA TYR A 44 -1.08 9.54 -3.99
C TYR A 44 -2.12 10.00 -2.98
N ARG A 45 -2.48 11.30 -2.99
CA ARG A 45 -3.57 11.81 -2.16
C ARG A 45 -4.90 11.15 -2.50
N ARG A 46 -5.18 10.91 -3.79
CA ARG A 46 -6.39 10.19 -4.22
C ARG A 46 -6.42 8.75 -3.67
N ALA A 47 -5.32 8.02 -3.79
CA ALA A 47 -5.22 6.66 -3.25
C ALA A 47 -5.35 6.65 -1.71
N GLN A 48 -4.67 7.56 -1.03
CA GLN A 48 -4.72 7.77 0.41
C GLN A 48 -6.15 8.05 0.89
N MET A 49 -6.86 8.99 0.25
CA MET A 49 -8.25 9.30 0.61
C MET A 49 -9.19 8.13 0.38
N ALA A 50 -8.96 7.33 -0.68
CA ALA A 50 -9.74 6.13 -0.95
C ALA A 50 -9.55 5.08 0.15
N LEU A 51 -8.31 4.80 0.55
CA LEU A 51 -8.00 3.90 1.66
C LEU A 51 -8.57 4.40 2.98
N LEU A 52 -8.43 5.70 3.27
CA LEU A 52 -8.92 6.29 4.52
C LEU A 52 -10.45 6.20 4.63
N SER A 53 -11.17 6.50 3.56
CA SER A 53 -12.64 6.39 3.52
C SER A 53 -13.14 4.95 3.63
N ASN A 54 -12.27 3.98 3.32
CA ASN A 54 -12.57 2.55 3.34
C ASN A 54 -11.75 1.80 4.40
N LEU A 55 -11.31 2.47 5.48
CA LEU A 55 -10.55 1.87 6.58
C LEU A 55 -11.20 0.61 7.18
N HIS A 56 -12.53 0.56 7.16
CA HIS A 56 -13.32 -0.55 7.71
C HIS A 56 -13.18 -1.86 6.92
N VAL A 57 -12.83 -1.82 5.63
CA VAL A 57 -12.61 -3.04 4.82
C VAL A 57 -11.15 -3.49 4.80
N LEU A 58 -10.24 -2.75 5.44
CA LEU A 58 -8.85 -3.17 5.59
C LEU A 58 -8.74 -4.25 6.66
N GLU A 59 -8.41 -5.46 6.24
CA GLU A 59 -8.36 -6.65 7.11
C GLU A 59 -6.95 -7.02 7.55
N LYS A 60 -5.96 -6.81 6.66
CA LYS A 60 -4.55 -7.02 6.98
C LYS A 60 -3.71 -5.86 6.45
N GLY A 61 -2.53 -5.66 7.01
CA GLY A 61 -1.57 -4.71 6.48
C GLY A 61 -0.22 -4.83 7.16
N CYS A 62 0.75 -4.14 6.56
CA CYS A 62 2.04 -3.87 7.16
C CYS A 62 2.43 -2.44 6.80
N TRP A 63 3.26 -1.84 7.64
CA TRP A 63 3.92 -0.59 7.33
C TRP A 63 5.27 -0.60 8.03
N ASP A 64 6.24 0.08 7.41
CA ASP A 64 7.60 0.15 7.89
C ASP A 64 8.18 1.54 7.61
N TYR A 65 8.98 2.02 8.55
CA TYR A 65 9.83 3.19 8.38
C TYR A 65 11.23 2.87 8.88
N PHE A 66 12.25 3.14 8.05
CA PHE A 66 13.65 3.00 8.42
C PHE A 66 14.47 4.19 7.94
N ASP A 67 15.31 4.72 8.81
CA ASP A 67 16.24 5.84 8.58
C ASP A 67 17.70 5.39 8.42
N ASP A 68 17.90 4.09 8.15
CA ASP A 68 19.19 3.52 7.76
C ASP A 68 19.32 3.48 6.24
N ASN A 69 20.34 4.16 5.71
CA ASN A 69 20.52 4.32 4.27
C ASN A 69 20.67 2.99 3.51
N ALA A 70 21.41 2.01 4.05
CA ALA A 70 21.63 0.74 3.37
C ALA A 70 20.34 -0.09 3.32
N ARG A 71 19.61 -0.13 4.45
CA ARG A 71 18.31 -0.77 4.56
C ARG A 71 17.27 -0.10 3.69
N ALA A 72 17.19 1.23 3.69
CA ALA A 72 16.22 1.98 2.89
C ALA A 72 16.35 1.66 1.39
N LEU A 73 17.58 1.59 0.87
CA LEU A 73 17.83 1.24 -0.53
C LEU A 73 17.47 -0.23 -0.84
N ASN A 74 17.76 -1.15 0.07
CA ASN A 74 17.43 -2.56 -0.08
C ASN A 74 15.91 -2.80 -0.04
N ASP A 75 15.25 -2.29 0.98
CA ASP A 75 13.80 -2.44 1.16
C ASP A 75 13.06 -1.77 0.00
N PHE A 76 13.50 -0.59 -0.46
CA PHE A 76 12.85 0.07 -1.61
C PHE A 76 13.02 -0.74 -2.90
N SER A 77 14.18 -1.37 -3.11
CA SER A 77 14.41 -2.29 -4.22
C SER A 77 13.49 -3.51 -4.12
N MET A 78 13.30 -4.08 -2.93
CA MET A 78 12.35 -5.17 -2.68
C MET A 78 10.92 -4.76 -3.03
N TRP A 79 10.44 -3.64 -2.49
CA TRP A 79 9.09 -3.12 -2.77
C TRP A 79 8.88 -2.80 -4.24
N SER A 80 9.89 -2.23 -4.91
CA SER A 80 9.81 -1.92 -6.34
C SER A 80 9.75 -3.18 -7.21
N ARG A 81 10.42 -4.26 -6.79
CA ARG A 81 10.41 -5.54 -7.51
C ARG A 81 9.05 -6.22 -7.48
N GLY A 82 8.20 -5.94 -6.49
CA GLY A 82 6.82 -6.42 -6.44
C GLY A 82 5.98 -6.05 -7.68
N MET A 83 6.41 -5.04 -8.45
CA MET A 83 5.81 -4.70 -9.75
C MET A 83 6.24 -5.60 -10.91
N THR A 84 7.38 -6.29 -10.78
CA THR A 84 8.11 -6.93 -11.88
C THR A 84 8.20 -8.44 -11.77
N THR A 85 8.11 -8.97 -10.55
CA THR A 85 7.98 -10.41 -10.30
C THR A 85 6.58 -10.86 -10.70
N GLU A 86 6.45 -12.09 -11.20
CA GLU A 86 5.15 -12.73 -11.46
C GLU A 86 4.46 -13.01 -10.10
N GLU A 87 3.96 -11.96 -9.47
CA GLU A 87 3.34 -12.01 -8.15
C GLU A 87 1.88 -12.39 -8.27
N GLY A 88 1.63 -13.61 -8.72
CA GLY A 88 0.33 -14.26 -8.65
C GLY A 88 0.39 -15.36 -7.61
N ALA A 89 -0.43 -15.31 -6.55
CA ALA A 89 -0.68 -16.54 -5.77
C ALA A 89 -1.45 -17.56 -6.64
N ARG A 90 -2.17 -17.01 -7.62
CA ARG A 90 -3.10 -17.71 -8.47
C ARG A 90 -2.46 -18.15 -9.78
N ARG A 91 -2.68 -19.41 -10.14
CA ARG A 91 -2.35 -19.98 -11.46
C ARG A 91 -3.50 -19.83 -12.47
N GLY A 92 -4.63 -19.29 -12.04
CA GLY A 92 -5.83 -19.11 -12.85
C GLY A 92 -6.82 -18.13 -12.19
N PRO A 93 -7.83 -17.67 -12.94
CA PRO A 93 -8.77 -16.66 -12.46
C PRO A 93 -9.50 -17.13 -11.19
N SER A 94 -10.04 -16.16 -10.46
CA SER A 94 -10.75 -16.33 -9.19
C SER A 94 -12.08 -17.06 -9.35
N GLY A 95 -12.55 -17.21 -10.58
CA GLY A 95 -13.89 -17.67 -10.92
C GLY A 95 -14.94 -16.60 -10.62
N THR A 96 -16.14 -16.77 -11.15
CA THR A 96 -17.25 -15.85 -10.89
C THR A 96 -17.64 -15.94 -9.40
N PRO A 97 -17.59 -14.84 -8.64
CA PRO A 97 -18.07 -14.85 -7.26
C PRO A 97 -19.58 -15.15 -7.26
N ASP A 98 -20.00 -16.13 -6.45
CA ASP A 98 -21.42 -16.39 -6.21
C ASP A 98 -22.01 -15.17 -5.45
N PRO A 99 -23.07 -14.51 -5.95
CA PRO A 99 -23.61 -13.31 -5.33
C PRO A 99 -24.28 -13.54 -3.96
N TYR A 100 -24.60 -14.79 -3.59
CA TYR A 100 -25.27 -15.16 -2.34
C TYR A 100 -24.40 -16.00 -1.41
N ARG A 101 -23.40 -16.72 -1.93
CA ARG A 101 -22.49 -17.62 -1.19
C ARG A 101 -21.01 -17.43 -1.53
N GLY A 102 -20.68 -16.37 -2.25
CA GLY A 102 -19.32 -16.11 -2.71
C GLY A 102 -18.37 -15.92 -1.54
N GLN A 103 -17.21 -16.56 -1.63
CA GLN A 103 -16.13 -16.29 -0.69
C GLN A 103 -15.65 -14.85 -0.84
N PRO A 104 -15.22 -14.19 0.26
CA PRO A 104 -14.63 -12.87 0.20
C PRO A 104 -13.49 -12.81 -0.81
N ARG A 105 -13.44 -11.69 -1.52
CA ARG A 105 -12.38 -11.38 -2.48
C ARG A 105 -11.53 -10.25 -1.92
N TYR A 106 -10.25 -10.26 -2.27
CA TYR A 106 -9.27 -9.36 -1.70
C TYR A 106 -8.37 -8.77 -2.77
N LEU A 107 -7.90 -7.57 -2.46
CA LEU A 107 -6.78 -6.93 -3.14
C LEU A 107 -5.75 -6.52 -2.09
N THR A 108 -4.50 -6.41 -2.50
CA THR A 108 -3.47 -5.68 -1.78
C THR A 108 -3.09 -4.44 -2.57
N PHE A 109 -2.84 -3.36 -1.84
CA PHE A 109 -2.38 -2.11 -2.39
C PHE A 109 -1.13 -1.68 -1.64
N THR A 110 -0.07 -1.41 -2.39
CA THR A 110 1.23 -1.02 -1.85
C THR A 110 1.55 0.41 -2.26
N MET A 111 2.11 1.17 -1.32
CA MET A 111 2.78 2.43 -1.57
C MET A 111 4.10 2.49 -0.81
N ALA A 112 5.18 2.90 -1.47
CA ALA A 112 6.46 3.13 -0.80
C ALA A 112 7.18 4.36 -1.36
N PHE A 113 7.95 5.01 -0.47
CA PHE A 113 8.71 6.21 -0.75
C PHE A 113 10.16 6.01 -0.30
N LEU A 114 11.10 6.27 -1.21
CA LEU A 114 12.49 6.49 -0.88
C LEU A 114 12.67 7.99 -0.64
N LEU A 115 12.97 8.37 0.60
CA LEU A 115 13.00 9.75 1.06
C LEU A 115 14.42 10.30 1.11
N VAL A 116 14.55 11.62 0.97
CA VAL A 116 15.78 12.32 1.32
C VAL A 116 15.82 12.46 2.85
N GLN A 117 16.80 11.84 3.49
CA GLN A 117 16.93 11.87 4.95
C GLN A 117 17.16 13.29 5.48
N GLY A 118 16.54 13.61 6.60
CA GLY A 118 16.55 14.93 7.24
C GLY A 118 15.62 15.97 6.59
N SER A 119 14.93 15.62 5.51
CA SER A 119 13.92 16.48 4.86
C SER A 119 12.68 16.69 5.74
N PRO A 120 11.81 17.68 5.44
CA PRO A 120 10.57 17.86 6.20
C PRO A 120 9.65 16.64 6.17
N THR A 121 9.56 15.95 5.01
CA THR A 121 8.74 14.73 4.87
C THR A 121 9.31 13.58 5.69
N ASP A 122 10.63 13.41 5.67
CA ASP A 122 11.34 12.38 6.44
C ASP A 122 11.09 12.53 7.94
N ARG A 123 11.32 13.74 8.49
CA ARG A 123 11.10 14.02 9.91
C ARG A 123 9.64 13.82 10.34
N MET A 124 8.70 14.22 9.47
CA MET A 124 7.28 14.01 9.71
C MET A 124 6.95 12.51 9.77
N LEU A 125 7.41 11.71 8.80
CA LEU A 125 7.14 10.28 8.77
C LEU A 125 7.81 9.54 9.93
N CYS A 126 9.02 9.93 10.31
CA CYS A 126 9.68 9.43 11.52
C CYS A 126 8.80 9.62 12.76
N ALA A 127 8.26 10.83 12.96
CA ALA A 127 7.40 11.14 14.10
C ALA A 127 6.04 10.41 14.05
N VAL A 128 5.43 10.30 12.86
CA VAL A 128 4.15 9.59 12.65
C VAL A 128 4.28 8.08 12.86
N CYS A 129 5.45 7.53 12.53
CA CYS A 129 5.74 6.09 12.63
C CYS A 129 6.31 5.67 13.99
N ASP A 130 6.54 6.60 14.92
CA ASP A 130 6.97 6.32 16.30
C ASP A 130 5.79 5.77 17.13
N ILE A 131 5.39 4.54 16.79
CA ILE A 131 4.24 3.84 17.35
C ILE A 131 4.72 2.68 18.22
N PRO A 132 4.20 2.54 19.47
CA PRO A 132 4.49 1.40 20.32
C PRO A 132 4.18 0.06 19.65
N LYS A 133 5.04 -0.94 19.90
CA LYS A 133 4.97 -2.27 19.24
C LYS A 133 3.62 -2.99 19.40
N ASP A 134 2.97 -2.80 20.54
CA ASP A 134 1.66 -3.38 20.86
C ASP A 134 0.50 -2.70 20.10
N ARG A 135 0.75 -1.55 19.47
CA ARG A 135 -0.25 -0.77 18.72
C ARG A 135 -0.10 -0.83 17.21
N LEU A 136 1.02 -1.36 16.69
CA LEU A 136 1.38 -1.31 15.26
C LEU A 136 0.24 -1.74 14.31
N TRP A 137 -0.51 -2.76 14.72
CA TRP A 137 -1.54 -3.39 13.88
C TRP A 137 -2.96 -2.93 14.17
N ARG A 138 -3.14 -1.80 14.86
CA ARG A 138 -4.46 -1.27 15.17
C ARG A 138 -5.02 -0.43 14.02
N ARG A 139 -6.33 -0.51 13.78
CA ARG A 139 -6.99 0.26 12.72
C ARG A 139 -6.83 1.78 12.88
N ASP A 140 -6.84 2.29 14.12
CA ASP A 140 -6.58 3.71 14.37
C ASP A 140 -5.17 4.14 13.97
N VAL A 141 -4.19 3.25 14.06
CA VAL A 141 -2.80 3.53 13.64
C VAL A 141 -2.68 3.57 12.12
N PHE A 142 -3.28 2.61 11.39
CA PHE A 142 -3.33 2.69 9.92
C PHE A 142 -4.03 3.97 9.46
N GLY A 143 -5.14 4.35 10.12
CA GLY A 143 -5.83 5.60 9.84
C GLY A 143 -4.96 6.83 10.11
N HIS A 144 -4.25 6.86 11.23
CA HIS A 144 -3.32 7.93 11.58
C HIS A 144 -2.20 8.09 10.54
N ILE A 145 -1.56 6.99 10.14
CA ILE A 145 -0.49 7.02 9.13
C ILE A 145 -1.06 7.50 7.80
N LEU A 146 -2.15 6.89 7.32
CA LEU A 146 -2.82 7.28 6.07
C LEU A 146 -3.21 8.76 6.07
N GLN A 147 -3.74 9.31 7.17
CA GLN A 147 -4.05 10.74 7.27
C GLN A 147 -2.82 11.61 7.01
N ASN A 148 -1.66 11.23 7.55
CA ASN A 148 -0.43 11.98 7.42
C ASN A 148 0.26 11.82 6.07
N LEU A 149 0.01 10.72 5.34
CA LEU A 149 0.54 10.55 3.97
C LEU A 149 0.04 11.62 3.00
N GLY A 150 -1.10 12.27 3.26
CA GLY A 150 -1.57 13.41 2.47
C GLY A 150 -0.67 14.66 2.55
N HIS A 151 0.24 14.72 3.52
CA HIS A 151 1.18 15.81 3.75
C HIS A 151 2.58 15.56 3.17
N VAL A 152 2.81 14.41 2.54
CA VAL A 152 4.08 14.07 1.88
C VAL A 152 4.38 15.10 0.78
N SER A 153 5.56 15.71 0.84
CA SER A 153 6.07 16.56 -0.24
C SER A 153 6.93 15.75 -1.19
N PHE A 154 6.48 15.61 -2.44
CA PHE A 154 7.22 14.88 -3.48
C PHE A 154 8.56 15.55 -3.86
N ALA A 155 8.81 16.79 -3.44
CA ALA A 155 10.14 17.40 -3.54
C ALA A 155 11.16 16.74 -2.61
N SER A 156 10.71 16.04 -1.55
CA SER A 156 11.53 15.29 -0.60
C SER A 156 11.57 13.79 -0.89
N VAL A 157 10.88 13.35 -1.94
CA VAL A 157 10.79 11.95 -2.36
C VAL A 157 11.73 11.75 -3.54
N LYS A 158 12.74 10.90 -3.36
CA LYS A 158 13.71 10.58 -4.40
C LYS A 158 13.16 9.57 -5.41
N SER A 159 12.42 8.59 -4.91
CA SER A 159 11.76 7.57 -5.71
C SER A 159 10.50 7.11 -5.00
N ASP A 160 9.53 6.66 -5.78
CA ASP A 160 8.22 6.28 -5.28
C ASP A 160 7.68 5.08 -6.08
N VAL A 161 6.87 4.27 -5.43
CA VAL A 161 6.21 3.12 -6.07
C VAL A 161 4.80 2.94 -5.51
N ILE A 162 3.84 2.73 -6.41
CA ILE A 162 2.50 2.24 -6.08
C ILE A 162 2.10 1.11 -7.02
N TYR A 163 1.45 0.09 -6.46
CA TYR A 163 0.86 -0.98 -7.26
C TYR A 163 -0.31 -1.65 -6.54
N LEU A 164 -1.09 -2.40 -7.31
CA LEU A 164 -2.28 -3.09 -6.90
C LEU A 164 -2.16 -4.56 -7.32
N ILE A 165 -2.38 -5.49 -6.38
CA ILE A 165 -2.40 -6.93 -6.64
C ILE A 165 -3.75 -7.49 -6.16
N PRO A 166 -4.54 -8.14 -7.01
CA PRO A 166 -4.37 -8.25 -8.45
C PRO A 166 -4.88 -6.97 -9.14
N ARG A 167 -4.37 -6.69 -10.34
CA ARG A 167 -4.85 -5.55 -11.14
C ARG A 167 -6.27 -5.77 -11.68
N ASP A 168 -6.62 -7.02 -11.96
CA ASP A 168 -7.91 -7.43 -12.54
C ASP A 168 -8.86 -8.01 -11.46
N GLU A 169 -10.12 -7.56 -11.49
CA GLU A 169 -11.23 -8.10 -10.68
C GLU A 169 -11.39 -9.61 -10.82
N GLY A 170 -11.23 -10.15 -12.03
CA GLY A 170 -11.33 -11.58 -12.31
C GLY A 170 -10.23 -12.42 -11.64
N TRP A 171 -9.21 -11.78 -11.07
CA TRP A 171 -8.07 -12.40 -10.41
C TRP A 171 -7.97 -12.10 -8.92
N ALA A 172 -8.97 -11.41 -8.34
CA ALA A 172 -9.04 -11.06 -6.91
C ALA A 172 -8.61 -12.21 -5.98
N LEU A 173 -7.75 -11.90 -5.01
CA LEU A 173 -7.22 -12.88 -4.06
C LEU A 173 -8.37 -13.51 -3.25
N THR A 174 -8.28 -14.80 -2.97
CA THR A 174 -9.15 -15.49 -2.02
C THR A 174 -8.55 -15.43 -0.61
N ALA A 175 -9.36 -15.80 0.39
CA ALA A 175 -8.84 -16.06 1.73
C ALA A 175 -7.76 -17.16 1.74
N GLU A 176 -7.85 -18.14 0.84
CA GLU A 176 -6.83 -19.20 0.68
C GLU A 176 -5.52 -18.64 0.14
N ASP A 177 -5.58 -17.77 -0.89
CA ASP A 177 -4.39 -17.13 -1.44
C ASP A 177 -3.62 -16.34 -0.36
N LEU A 178 -4.34 -15.69 0.56
CA LEU A 178 -3.75 -14.95 1.68
C LEU A 178 -3.08 -15.82 2.77
N ASN A 179 -3.15 -17.15 2.65
CA ASN A 179 -2.40 -18.09 3.50
C ASN A 179 -1.07 -18.53 2.88
N ASP A 180 -0.81 -18.16 1.61
CA ASP A 180 0.49 -18.39 0.98
C ASP A 180 1.61 -17.74 1.81
N PRO A 181 2.77 -18.41 2.01
CA PRO A 181 3.90 -17.87 2.76
C PRO A 181 4.31 -16.45 2.38
N LYS A 182 4.12 -16.07 1.10
CA LYS A 182 4.45 -14.74 0.64
C LYS A 182 3.63 -13.65 1.34
N PHE A 183 2.41 -13.90 1.79
CA PHE A 183 1.57 -12.90 2.46
C PHE A 183 1.67 -12.93 3.99
N HIS A 184 2.52 -13.79 4.58
CA HIS A 184 2.60 -13.94 6.05
C HIS A 184 3.10 -12.68 6.77
N TYR A 185 3.75 -11.76 6.05
CA TYR A 185 4.14 -10.46 6.60
C TYR A 185 2.93 -9.54 6.86
N LEU A 186 1.82 -9.71 6.14
CA LEU A 186 0.59 -8.94 6.35
C LEU A 186 -0.08 -9.34 7.66
N ARG A 187 -0.10 -8.43 8.62
CA ARG A 187 -0.67 -8.66 9.95
C ARG A 187 -2.14 -8.27 9.98
N LYS A 188 -2.95 -9.02 10.73
CA LYS A 188 -4.37 -8.71 10.92
C LYS A 188 -4.52 -7.34 11.57
N ILE A 189 -5.35 -6.49 10.97
CA ILE A 189 -5.69 -5.17 11.51
C ILE A 189 -6.81 -5.33 12.54
N VAL A 190 -6.50 -5.02 13.80
CA VAL A 190 -7.44 -5.11 14.92
C VAL A 190 -8.10 -3.77 15.21
#